data_AF-A0A952Z9Z6-F1
#
_entry.id   AF-A0A952Z9Z6-F1
#
_cell.length_a   1.000
_cell.length_b   1.000
_cell.length_c   1.000
_cell.angle_alpha   90.00
_cell.angle_beta   90.00
_cell.angle_gamma   90.00
#
_symmetry.space_group_name_H-M   'P 1'
#
loop_
_entity.id
_entity.type
_entity.pdbx_description
1 polymer ?
#
loop_
_entity_poly.entity_id
_entity_poly.type
_entity_poly.pdbx_seq_one_letter_code
_entity_poly.pdbx_strand_id
1 'polypeptide(L)'
;MNTRKLTFLYLAALLAAATVPAMAADPARVQREIIPGSELMTSQEREQYRLRLRGASTPEERERLRAAHVKAMEERARLQGLKVSDPSRERKGVK
;
A
#
# COMPACT_ATOMS: atom_id res chain seq x y z
N MET A 1 47.86 -42.41 -4.54
CA MET A 1 47.54 -43.30 -3.40
C MET A 1 46.11 -42.99 -3.00
N ASN A 2 45.13 -43.55 -3.71
CA ASN A 2 43.74 -43.10 -3.61
C ASN A 2 42.87 -44.28 -3.18
N THR A 3 42.41 -44.21 -1.94
CA THR A 3 41.72 -45.26 -1.20
C THR A 3 40.30 -45.44 -1.69
N ARG A 4 40.05 -46.57 -2.35
CA ARG A 4 38.70 -47.13 -2.53
C ARG A 4 38.29 -47.80 -1.21
N LYS A 5 37.26 -47.29 -0.54
CA LYS A 5 36.39 -48.12 0.30
C LYS A 5 34.93 -47.73 0.10
N LEU A 6 34.27 -48.69 -0.54
CA LEU A 6 32.85 -48.82 -0.81
C LEU A 6 32.13 -49.29 0.48
N THR A 7 30.81 -49.08 0.54
CA THR A 7 29.79 -49.56 1.52
C THR A 7 29.70 -48.75 2.82
N PHE A 8 28.54 -48.24 3.25
CA PHE A 8 27.29 -48.96 3.57
C PHE A 8 26.01 -48.18 3.23
N LEU A 9 25.03 -48.90 2.68
CA LEU A 9 23.61 -48.55 2.61
C LEU A 9 22.95 -48.67 3.98
N TYR A 10 22.14 -47.68 4.37
CA TYR A 10 20.99 -47.70 5.30
C TYR A 10 20.42 -46.26 5.24
N LEU A 11 19.14 -45.92 5.29
CA LEU A 11 17.88 -46.60 5.56
C LEU A 11 16.78 -45.64 5.06
N ALA A 12 15.61 -46.20 4.75
CA ALA A 12 14.47 -45.52 4.18
C ALA A 12 13.82 -44.43 5.06
N ALA A 13 13.01 -43.62 4.37
CA ALA A 13 11.79 -42.97 4.83
C ALA A 13 11.93 -41.85 5.89
N LEU A 14 11.72 -40.61 5.44
CA LEU A 14 10.50 -39.91 5.82
C LEU A 14 10.20 -38.80 4.81
N LEU A 15 9.24 -39.07 3.91
CA LEU A 15 8.59 -38.02 3.13
C LEU A 15 7.67 -37.27 4.10
N ALA A 16 8.21 -36.32 4.84
CA ALA A 16 7.40 -35.36 5.58
C ALA A 16 6.78 -34.42 4.53
N ALA A 17 5.61 -34.81 4.01
CA ALA A 17 4.72 -33.91 3.29
C ALA A 17 4.26 -32.85 4.28
N ALA A 18 5.08 -31.81 4.44
CA ALA A 18 4.67 -30.59 5.10
C ALA A 18 3.59 -29.96 4.22
N THR A 19 2.34 -30.27 4.52
CA THR A 19 1.19 -29.52 4.04
C THR A 19 1.34 -28.11 4.59
N VAL A 20 1.97 -27.24 3.81
CA VAL A 20 2.00 -25.80 4.10
C VAL A 20 0.55 -25.35 4.03
N PRO A 21 -0.07 -24.87 5.12
CA PRO A 21 -1.38 -24.26 5.01
C PRO A 21 -1.20 -23.06 4.06
N ALA A 22 -1.91 -23.09 2.93
CA ALA A 22 -2.04 -21.93 2.08
C ALA A 22 -2.66 -20.84 2.96
N MET A 23 -1.82 -19.93 3.45
CA MET A 23 -2.27 -18.69 4.08
C MET A 23 -3.14 -18.01 3.04
N ALA A 24 -4.45 -18.16 3.19
CA ALA A 24 -5.41 -17.29 2.54
C ALA A 24 -4.95 -15.88 2.90
N ALA A 25 -4.43 -15.15 1.91
CA ALA A 25 -4.18 -13.74 2.04
C ALA A 25 -5.54 -13.15 2.39
N ASP A 26 -5.76 -12.89 3.67
CA ASP A 26 -6.80 -12.01 4.15
C ASP A 26 -6.67 -10.78 3.25
N PRO A 27 -7.70 -10.40 2.45
CA PRO A 27 -7.68 -9.15 1.72
C PRO A 27 -7.80 -8.04 2.77
N ALA A 28 -6.73 -7.90 3.56
CA ALA A 28 -6.50 -6.92 4.58
C ALA A 28 -6.91 -5.62 3.94
N ARG A 29 -8.08 -5.15 4.38
CA ARG A 29 -8.78 -3.95 3.97
C ARG A 29 -7.84 -3.11 3.13
N VAL A 30 -7.96 -3.20 1.81
CA VAL A 30 -7.44 -2.12 0.97
C VAL A 30 -8.29 -0.94 1.40
N GLN A 31 -7.83 -0.23 2.43
CA GLN A 31 -8.34 1.07 2.79
C GLN A 31 -8.08 1.85 1.52
N ARG A 32 -9.10 1.92 0.66
CA ARG A 32 -9.08 2.73 -0.54
C ARG A 32 -8.82 4.11 0.00
N GLU A 33 -7.55 4.52 -0.03
CA GLU A 33 -7.13 5.81 0.49
C GLU A 33 -7.93 6.81 -0.32
N ILE A 34 -8.92 7.42 0.34
CA ILE A 34 -9.86 8.30 -0.34
C ILE A 34 -9.07 9.57 -0.61
N ILE A 35 -8.68 9.74 -1.87
CA ILE A 35 -7.87 10.88 -2.31
C ILE A 35 -8.80 12.10 -2.34
N PRO A 36 -8.53 13.16 -1.54
CA PRO A 36 -9.35 14.36 -1.56
C PRO A 36 -9.40 14.96 -2.96
N GLY A 37 -10.60 15.27 -3.46
CA GLY A 37 -10.76 15.80 -4.81
C GLY A 37 -10.46 14.80 -5.94
N SER A 38 -10.48 13.48 -5.69
CA SER A 38 -10.24 12.45 -6.72
C SER A 38 -11.14 12.56 -7.95
N GLU A 39 -12.30 13.20 -7.82
CA GLU A 39 -13.27 13.48 -8.88
C GLU A 39 -12.74 14.52 -9.89
N LEU A 40 -11.83 15.39 -9.44
CA LEU A 40 -11.22 16.46 -10.24
C LEU A 40 -9.85 16.06 -10.81
N MET A 41 -9.50 14.77 -10.71
CA MET A 41 -8.19 14.25 -11.06
C MET A 41 -8.24 13.14 -12.10
N THR A 42 -7.24 13.15 -12.97
CA THR A 42 -6.98 12.00 -13.85
C THR A 42 -6.45 10.80 -13.07
N SER A 43 -6.51 9.62 -13.67
CA SER A 43 -5.92 8.40 -13.08
C SER A 43 -4.41 8.54 -12.84
N GLN A 44 -3.71 9.22 -13.75
CA GLN A 44 -2.27 9.46 -13.64
C GLN A 44 -1.94 10.39 -12.46
N GLU A 45 -2.67 11.48 -12.28
CA GLU A 45 -2.48 12.39 -11.14
C GLU A 45 -2.71 11.65 -9.81
N ARG A 46 -3.69 10.74 -9.76
CA ARG A 46 -3.97 9.91 -8.57
C ARG A 46 -2.82 8.97 -8.27
N GLU A 47 -2.22 8.36 -9.29
CA GLU A 47 -1.06 7.49 -9.12
C GLU A 47 0.16 8.27 -8.63
N GLN A 48 0.45 9.42 -9.25
CA GLN A 48 1.54 10.30 -8.80
C GLN A 48 1.37 10.73 -7.34
N TYR A 49 0.15 11.07 -6.94
CA TYR A 49 -0.13 11.41 -5.55
C TYR A 49 0.14 10.25 -4.59
N ARG A 50 -0.30 9.03 -4.95
CA ARG A 50 0.00 7.81 -4.17
C ARG A 50 1.49 7.54 -4.08
N LEU A 51 2.24 7.73 -5.16
CA LEU A 51 3.70 7.56 -5.17
C LEU A 51 4.37 8.56 -4.22
N ARG A 52 3.93 9.84 -4.23
CA ARG A 52 4.43 10.85 -3.29
C ARG A 52 4.13 10.49 -1.84
N LEU A 53 2.92 10.03 -1.54
CA LEU A 53 2.56 9.59 -0.19
C LEU A 53 3.35 8.37 0.28
N ARG A 54 3.61 7.40 -0.61
CA ARG A 54 4.47 6.24 -0.30
C ARG A 54 5.94 6.62 -0.11
N GLY A 55 6.41 7.66 -0.81
CA GLY A 55 7.78 8.17 -0.70
C GLY A 55 8.03 9.01 0.56
N ALA A 56 6.98 9.55 1.18
CA ALA A 56 7.10 10.29 2.43
C ALA A 56 7.36 9.35 3.61
N SER A 57 8.44 9.62 4.34
CA SER A 57 8.94 8.72 5.39
C SER A 57 8.26 8.97 6.73
N THR A 58 7.75 10.18 6.94
CA THR A 58 7.15 10.59 8.22
C THR A 58 5.64 10.80 8.12
N PRO A 59 4.88 10.61 9.22
CA PRO A 59 3.48 11.02 9.31
C PRO A 59 3.28 12.51 8.97
N GLU A 60 4.18 13.37 9.43
CA GLU A 60 4.12 14.83 9.24
C GLU A 60 4.30 15.21 7.78
N GLU A 61 5.24 14.58 7.06
CA GLU A 61 5.41 14.77 5.61
C GLU A 61 4.17 14.34 4.83
N ARG A 62 3.59 13.19 5.18
CA ARG A 62 2.35 12.72 4.56
C ARG A 62 1.19 13.68 4.82
N GLU A 63 1.10 14.26 6.01
CA GLU A 63 0.10 15.28 6.32
C GLU A 63 0.33 16.58 5.51
N ARG A 64 1.56 17.06 5.39
CA ARG A 64 1.90 18.21 4.54
C ARG A 64 1.53 17.96 3.08
N LEU A 65 1.82 16.77 2.56
CA LEU A 65 1.44 16.36 1.20
C LEU A 65 -0.07 16.32 1.01
N ARG A 66 -0.84 15.82 2.00
CA ARG A 66 -2.31 15.87 1.99
C ARG A 66 -2.81 17.30 1.95
N ALA A 67 -2.35 18.16 2.86
CA ALA A 67 -2.78 19.56 2.93
C ALA A 67 -2.48 20.34 1.64
N ALA A 68 -1.27 20.17 1.09
CA ALA A 68 -0.88 20.80 -0.17
C ALA A 68 -1.75 20.31 -1.34
N HIS A 69 -2.05 19.01 -1.37
CA HIS A 69 -2.89 18.43 -2.40
C HIS A 69 -4.34 18.95 -2.34
N VAL A 70 -4.92 18.97 -1.14
CA VAL A 70 -6.27 19.50 -0.90
C VAL A 70 -6.39 20.94 -1.38
N LYS A 71 -5.42 21.81 -1.03
CA LYS A 71 -5.42 23.21 -1.48
C LYS A 71 -5.38 23.34 -3.00
N ALA A 72 -4.55 22.55 -3.67
CA ALA A 72 -4.49 22.54 -5.14
C ALA A 72 -5.82 22.08 -5.75
N MET A 73 -6.49 21.12 -5.13
CA MET A 73 -7.81 20.68 -5.56
C MET A 73 -8.88 21.74 -5.30
N GLU A 74 -8.82 22.45 -4.16
CA GLU A 74 -9.76 23.53 -3.82
C GLU A 74 -9.70 24.65 -4.85
N GLU A 75 -8.50 25.03 -5.27
CA GLU A 75 -8.29 26.03 -6.33
C GLU A 75 -8.88 25.56 -7.67
N ARG A 76 -8.64 24.29 -8.05
CA ARG A 76 -9.20 23.70 -9.28
C ARG A 76 -10.72 23.62 -9.23
N ALA A 77 -11.28 23.20 -8.10
CA ALA A 77 -12.72 23.11 -7.89
C ALA A 77 -13.36 24.50 -7.98
N ARG A 78 -12.76 25.51 -7.35
CA ARG A 78 -13.22 26.91 -7.42
C ARG A 78 -13.29 27.41 -8.86
N LEU A 79 -12.31 27.08 -9.69
CA LEU A 79 -12.30 27.42 -11.12
C LEU A 79 -13.44 26.73 -11.90
N GLN A 80 -13.91 25.58 -11.45
CA GLN A 80 -15.00 24.81 -12.07
C GLN A 80 -16.36 25.04 -11.39
N GLY A 81 -16.44 25.92 -10.39
CA GLY A 81 -17.66 26.14 -9.59
C GLY A 81 -18.03 24.96 -8.67
N LEU A 82 -17.10 24.03 -8.47
CA LEU A 82 -17.26 22.83 -7.63
C LEU A 82 -16.62 23.06 -6.25
N LYS A 83 -17.02 22.25 -5.26
CA LYS A 83 -16.37 22.19 -3.93
C LYS A 83 -15.65 20.86 -3.78
N VAL A 84 -14.44 20.88 -3.24
CA VAL A 84 -13.68 19.66 -2.93
C VAL A 84 -14.22 19.02 -1.67
N SER A 85 -14.54 17.73 -1.75
CA SER A 85 -14.76 16.89 -0.57
C SER A 85 -13.41 16.34 -0.08
N ASP A 86 -13.06 16.62 1.18
CA ASP A 86 -11.88 16.07 1.86
C ASP A 86 -12.29 15.22 3.08
N PRO A 87 -12.45 13.90 2.89
CA PRO A 87 -12.80 13.00 3.99
C PRO A 87 -11.65 12.79 4.99
N SER A 88 -10.41 13.14 4.65
CA SER A 88 -9.28 13.06 5.60
C SER A 88 -9.39 14.15 6.68
N ARG A 89 -9.93 15.32 6.32
CA ARG A 89 -10.18 16.43 7.25
C ARG A 89 -11.33 16.12 8.20
N GLU A 90 -12.39 15.48 7.71
CA GLU A 90 -13.53 15.06 8.54
C GLU A 90 -13.13 14.06 9.62
N ARG A 91 -12.21 13.12 9.31
CA ARG A 91 -11.70 12.15 10.30
C ARG A 91 -10.96 12.79 11.47
N LYS A 92 -10.35 13.97 11.30
CA LYS A 92 -9.62 14.68 12.38
C LYS A 92 -10.55 15.50 13.28
N GLY A 93 -11.82 15.68 12.90
CA GLY A 93 -12.82 16.47 13.63
C GLY A 93 -13.60 15.70 14.69
N VAL A 94 -13.44 14.37 14.77
CA VAL A 94 -14.05 13.55 15.83
C VAL A 94 -13.11 13.56 17.03
N LYS A 95 -13.33 14.50 17.95
CA LYS A 95 -12.78 14.47 19.31
C LYS A 95 -13.61 13.57 20.20
#